data_AF-E3FP31-F1
#
_entry.id   AF-E3FP31-F1
#
_cell.length_a   1.000
_cell.length_b   1.000
_cell.length_c   1.000
_cell.angle_alpha   90.00
_cell.angle_beta   90.00
_cell.angle_gamma   90.00
#
_symmetry.space_group_name_H-M   'P 1'
#
loop_
_entity.id
_entity.type
_entity.pdbx_description
1 polymer ?
#
loop_
_entity_poly.entity_id
_entity_poly.type
_entity_poly.pdbx_seq_one_letter_code
_entity_poly.pdbx_strand_id
1 'polypeptide(L)'
;MSLLSSGAHNMSVRGAGVVLGCIAGVVTSGCGSESPQRPVEVSTGLALDGEAIRVVYGNGPGTAVEGNDPRLSAAANAIQNGTEPQDASFAVAGTGTVTGRLTANTEVLLDAKTPTASWTPLLSVRNTTAGGTEPVWDRFSLFTVDSAGGLLARGEMGFGSIPTSGKGYRMMWYPFKAAFRAGYAETQWDDANIGSFSWAGGNLTVASAYGSFAYGDLCQATATASVCLGSSNKASGTASVATGASTTASGFGSVAMGYTNVASGQGAMALGYRVTADADYSTALGHRASSGGFTGSFIWADQSTTNIVTNSAANQFMVRAAGGLRLRTKSDLSTGCDLPAGSGVFSCTSDRDTKEDFRRVNGEEVLAKVAGMTVESWRYKTEAAGVRHVGPVAQDFRAAFGLGTDDKSIGMLDIDGVNMVAIQALERRTQELNAKTAEVDALKSQVTDLQRSVERLEAAMKALSAKPSSPEGGARTLTAAPGVPGLR
;
A
#
# COMPACT_ATOMS: atom_id res chain seq x y z
N MET A 1 25.75 47.59 -15.89
CA MET A 1 24.78 48.46 -15.19
C MET A 1 25.34 48.66 -13.78
N SER A 2 25.58 49.93 -13.44
CA SER A 2 26.26 50.61 -12.30
C SER A 2 26.68 49.82 -11.04
N LEU A 3 27.89 49.93 -10.46
CA LEU A 3 28.81 51.04 -10.05
C LEU A 3 28.65 51.52 -8.58
N LEU A 4 29.81 51.57 -7.87
CA LEU A 4 30.22 52.46 -6.75
C LEU A 4 29.69 52.13 -5.33
N SER A 5 30.35 52.40 -4.21
CA SER A 5 31.69 52.90 -3.82
C SER A 5 31.77 52.93 -2.28
N SER A 6 33.00 52.86 -1.75
CA SER A 6 33.46 53.06 -0.37
C SER A 6 33.32 54.48 0.21
N GLY A 7 33.49 54.59 1.55
CA GLY A 7 34.04 55.76 2.28
C GLY A 7 33.06 56.37 3.31
N ALA A 8 33.17 56.12 4.62
CA ALA A 8 34.09 56.70 5.62
C ALA A 8 33.90 58.21 5.86
N HIS A 9 33.62 58.64 7.11
CA HIS A 9 34.12 59.89 7.70
C HIS A 9 34.18 59.84 9.24
N ASN A 10 35.30 60.34 9.74
CA ASN A 10 35.78 60.53 11.11
C ASN A 10 35.42 61.94 11.65
N MET A 11 35.36 62.10 12.98
CA MET A 11 35.95 63.18 13.80
C MET A 11 35.47 63.01 15.26
N SER A 12 36.30 62.63 16.25
CA SER A 12 37.39 63.37 16.94
C SER A 12 36.93 64.65 17.64
N VAL A 13 37.13 64.74 18.97
CA VAL A 13 38.01 65.74 19.63
C VAL A 13 38.35 65.27 21.07
N ARG A 14 39.65 65.28 21.40
CA ARG A 14 40.22 65.27 22.76
C ARG A 14 40.25 66.70 23.33
N GLY A 15 40.02 66.87 24.62
CA GLY A 15 40.30 68.13 25.33
C GLY A 15 40.51 67.89 26.83
N ALA A 16 41.68 68.28 27.33
CA ALA A 16 42.20 68.08 28.68
C ALA A 16 41.58 69.02 29.73
N GLY A 17 41.73 68.69 31.01
CA GLY A 17 41.46 69.63 32.11
C GLY A 17 41.60 69.01 33.51
N VAL A 18 42.75 69.23 34.13
CA VAL A 18 43.09 68.96 35.55
C VAL A 18 42.42 69.98 36.46
N VAL A 19 41.82 69.56 37.59
CA VAL A 19 41.65 70.33 38.85
C VAL A 19 41.58 69.31 40.01
N LEU A 20 42.65 69.00 40.74
CA LEU A 20 43.19 69.66 41.95
C LEU A 20 42.15 69.93 43.05
N GLY A 21 42.18 69.12 44.11
CA GLY A 21 41.33 69.29 45.29
C GLY A 21 41.75 68.43 46.47
N CYS A 22 43.00 68.57 46.93
CA CYS A 22 43.38 68.16 48.29
C CYS A 22 42.70 69.10 49.29
N ILE A 23 41.89 68.55 50.20
CA ILE A 23 41.56 69.24 51.45
C ILE A 23 42.63 68.83 52.47
N ALA A 24 43.47 69.79 52.82
CA ALA A 24 44.50 69.68 53.84
C ALA A 24 43.87 69.85 55.23
N GLY A 25 44.26 68.95 56.14
CA GLY A 25 44.02 69.02 57.58
C GLY A 25 45.01 68.12 58.33
N VAL A 26 46.29 68.55 58.38
CA VAL A 26 47.19 68.58 59.57
C VAL A 26 47.02 67.38 60.55
N VAL A 27 47.90 66.37 60.73
CA VAL A 27 49.38 66.31 60.90
C VAL A 27 49.91 64.88 60.65
N THR A 28 51.05 64.78 59.97
CA THR A 28 52.12 63.73 59.94
C THR A 28 51.94 62.29 59.39
N SER A 29 52.86 62.02 58.45
CA SER A 29 53.55 60.78 58.05
C SER A 29 52.94 59.83 57.01
N GLY A 30 53.52 59.89 55.79
CA GLY A 30 53.95 58.71 55.03
C GLY A 30 53.17 58.36 53.76
N CYS A 31 53.67 58.75 52.59
CA CYS A 31 53.29 58.14 51.31
C CYS A 31 53.95 56.76 51.15
N GLY A 32 53.21 55.77 50.66
CA GLY A 32 53.77 54.48 50.23
C GLY A 32 52.72 53.44 49.81
N SER A 33 52.49 53.36 48.50
CA SER A 33 52.14 52.20 47.64
C SER A 33 51.28 51.05 48.17
N GLU A 34 50.26 50.71 47.36
CA GLU A 34 49.62 49.40 47.15
C GLU A 34 50.15 48.25 48.04
N SER A 35 49.28 47.75 48.92
CA SER A 35 49.41 46.38 49.42
C SER A 35 48.55 45.48 48.53
N PRO A 36 49.13 44.46 47.87
CA PRO A 36 48.31 43.40 47.28
C PRO A 36 47.64 42.66 48.44
N GLN A 37 46.33 42.44 48.35
CA GLN A 37 45.61 41.62 49.33
C GLN A 37 46.33 40.29 49.46
N ARG A 38 46.94 40.04 50.63
CA ARG A 38 47.58 38.76 50.89
C ARG A 38 46.48 37.69 50.90
N PRO A 39 46.66 36.57 50.19
CA PRO A 39 45.71 35.47 50.22
C PRO A 39 45.50 35.02 51.67
N VAL A 40 44.23 34.93 52.09
CA VAL A 40 43.86 34.40 53.40
C VAL A 40 43.83 32.88 53.27
N GLU A 41 44.70 32.22 54.04
CA GLU A 41 44.79 30.76 54.06
C GLU A 41 43.63 30.21 54.90
N VAL A 42 42.78 29.37 54.28
CA VAL A 42 41.54 28.90 54.91
C VAL A 42 41.70 27.51 55.53
N SER A 43 42.62 26.70 54.99
CA SER A 43 43.24 25.51 55.60
C SER A 43 44.30 24.94 54.64
N THR A 44 44.93 23.82 55.01
CA THR A 44 46.07 23.21 54.31
C THR A 44 45.84 23.07 52.79
N GLY A 45 46.55 23.90 52.01
CA GLY A 45 46.54 23.83 50.55
C GLY A 45 45.42 24.62 49.85
N LEU A 46 44.64 25.46 50.56
CA LEU A 46 43.60 26.31 49.96
C LEU A 46 43.75 27.77 50.38
N ALA A 47 43.89 28.66 49.40
CA ALA A 47 43.92 30.10 49.57
C ALA A 47 42.71 30.76 48.90
N LEU A 48 42.14 31.77 49.57
CA LEU A 48 41.17 32.67 48.95
C LEU A 48 41.90 33.79 48.21
N ASP A 49 41.56 33.98 46.95
CA ASP A 49 41.95 35.11 46.11
C ASP A 49 40.67 35.83 45.64
N GLY A 50 40.27 36.86 46.37
CA GLY A 50 38.95 37.48 46.23
C GLY A 50 37.81 36.51 46.58
N GLU A 51 36.88 36.29 45.64
CA GLU A 51 35.76 35.34 45.79
C GLU A 51 36.08 33.92 45.29
N ALA A 52 37.30 33.68 44.79
CA ALA A 52 37.71 32.38 44.26
C ALA A 52 38.56 31.58 45.27
N ILE A 53 38.26 30.30 45.43
CA ILE A 53 39.08 29.35 46.19
C ILE A 53 40.15 28.77 45.25
N ARG A 54 41.42 28.94 45.59
CA ARG A 54 42.57 28.46 44.82
C ARG A 54 43.35 27.41 45.62
N VAL A 55 43.71 26.31 44.97
CA VAL A 55 44.59 25.29 45.57
C VAL A 55 46.04 25.79 45.48
N VAL A 56 46.73 25.86 46.61
CA VAL A 56 48.14 26.24 46.70
C VAL A 56 48.98 24.97 46.73
N TYR A 57 49.64 24.67 45.62
CA TYR A 57 50.63 23.60 45.56
C TYR A 57 51.97 24.12 46.08
N GLY A 58 52.70 23.28 46.83
CA GLY A 58 54.04 23.60 47.35
C GLY A 58 55.06 23.93 46.25
N ASN A 59 56.23 24.46 46.64
CA ASN A 59 57.27 25.01 45.75
C ASN A 59 58.00 23.98 44.85
N GLY A 60 57.43 22.80 44.61
CA GLY A 60 57.97 21.82 43.68
C GLY A 60 57.49 20.39 43.92
N PRO A 61 57.84 19.45 43.02
CA PRO A 61 57.47 18.03 43.12
C PRO A 61 57.99 17.41 44.43
N GLY A 62 57.16 16.64 45.13
CA GLY A 62 57.55 15.94 46.36
C GLY A 62 57.67 16.80 47.63
N THR A 63 57.30 18.08 47.61
CA THR A 63 57.26 18.91 48.82
C THR A 63 55.94 18.74 49.56
N ALA A 64 56.00 18.31 50.82
CA ALA A 64 54.84 18.28 51.72
C ALA A 64 54.60 19.68 52.28
N VAL A 65 53.35 20.16 52.23
CA VAL A 65 52.95 21.38 52.93
C VAL A 65 52.57 20.97 54.35
N GLU A 66 53.39 21.36 55.32
CA GLU A 66 53.13 21.07 56.73
C GLU A 66 51.94 21.92 57.20
N GLY A 67 50.86 21.24 57.59
CA GLY A 67 49.61 21.89 57.91
C GLY A 67 49.52 22.39 59.35
N ASN A 68 48.94 23.58 59.55
CA ASN A 68 48.61 24.11 60.87
C ASN A 68 47.37 23.44 61.54
N ASP A 69 46.81 22.36 60.98
CA ASP A 69 45.76 21.56 61.65
C ASP A 69 46.39 20.33 62.34
N PRO A 70 46.40 20.27 63.68
CA PRO A 70 46.99 19.17 64.45
C PRO A 70 46.27 17.82 64.27
N ARG A 71 45.17 17.74 63.52
CA ARG A 71 44.50 16.47 63.16
C ARG A 71 45.09 15.79 61.92
N LEU A 72 45.83 16.52 61.07
CA LEU A 72 46.48 15.97 59.88
C LEU A 72 47.85 15.35 60.19
N SER A 73 48.48 15.73 61.31
CA SER A 73 49.75 15.16 61.75
C SER A 73 49.63 13.72 62.29
N ALA A 74 48.44 13.31 62.72
CA ALA A 74 48.19 11.97 63.27
C ALA A 74 47.88 10.90 62.20
N ALA A 75 47.56 11.31 60.95
CA ALA A 75 47.03 10.40 59.93
C ALA A 75 47.98 10.09 58.76
N ALA A 76 49.19 10.67 58.71
CA ALA A 76 50.12 10.56 57.57
C ALA A 76 49.49 10.87 56.18
N ASN A 77 48.37 11.59 56.15
CA ASN A 77 47.64 11.94 54.94
C ASN A 77 47.91 13.40 54.59
N ALA A 78 49.08 13.66 53.98
CA ALA A 78 49.33 14.92 53.29
C ALA A 78 48.81 14.81 51.84
N ILE A 79 48.27 15.91 51.28
CA ILE A 79 48.07 16.02 49.83
C ILE A 79 49.48 16.08 49.21
N GLN A 80 49.95 14.96 48.66
CA GLN A 80 51.25 14.90 48.02
C GLN A 80 51.15 15.42 46.58
N ASN A 81 52.10 16.27 46.19
CA ASN A 81 52.29 16.68 44.81
C ASN A 81 52.83 15.48 44.01
N GLY A 82 51.92 14.65 43.47
CA GLY A 82 52.25 13.51 42.64
C GLY A 82 52.81 13.96 41.29
N THR A 83 53.86 13.29 40.81
CA THR A 83 54.47 13.53 39.49
C THR A 83 53.64 13.00 38.32
N GLU A 84 52.44 12.46 38.58
CA GLU A 84 51.48 12.03 37.58
C GLU A 84 50.18 12.83 37.70
N PRO A 85 49.44 13.06 36.58
CA PRO A 85 48.16 13.77 36.61
C PRO A 85 47.21 13.10 37.60
N GLN A 86 46.79 13.81 38.64
CA GLN A 86 45.76 13.32 39.54
C GLN A 86 44.40 13.86 39.09
N ASP A 87 43.46 12.94 38.85
CA ASP A 87 42.08 13.28 38.54
C ASP A 87 41.44 13.94 39.78
N ALA A 88 41.21 15.25 39.71
CA ALA A 88 40.40 15.95 40.71
C ALA A 88 38.93 15.52 40.51
N SER A 89 38.53 14.45 41.19
CA SER A 89 37.13 14.05 41.28
C SER A 89 36.47 14.78 42.44
N PHE A 90 35.46 15.59 42.15
CA PHE A 90 34.59 16.17 43.17
C PHE A 90 33.49 15.14 43.45
N ALA A 91 33.41 14.66 44.69
CA ALA A 91 32.41 13.69 45.13
C ALA A 91 31.60 14.29 46.27
N VAL A 92 30.31 14.53 46.04
CA VAL A 92 29.37 14.92 47.10
C VAL A 92 28.68 13.67 47.64
N ALA A 93 29.07 13.24 48.84
CA ALA A 93 28.45 12.12 49.54
C ALA A 93 27.77 12.60 50.83
N GLY A 94 26.45 12.35 50.94
CA GLY A 94 25.66 12.64 52.14
C GLY A 94 24.17 12.34 51.92
N THR A 95 23.47 11.94 52.99
CA THR A 95 22.03 11.58 52.96
C THR A 95 21.09 12.79 53.11
N GLY A 96 21.58 14.01 52.88
CA GLY A 96 20.80 15.25 52.98
C GLY A 96 20.40 15.79 51.61
N THR A 97 19.19 16.33 51.51
CA THR A 97 18.72 17.05 50.32
C THR A 97 19.58 18.29 50.08
N VAL A 98 20.36 18.33 49.00
CA VAL A 98 21.10 19.53 48.59
C VAL A 98 20.16 20.44 47.80
N THR A 99 19.42 21.32 48.48
CA THR A 99 18.70 22.42 47.82
C THR A 99 19.66 23.57 47.54
N GLY A 100 20.36 23.50 46.41
CA GLY A 100 21.14 24.60 45.83
C GLY A 100 20.62 24.94 44.44
N ARG A 101 20.40 26.23 44.14
CA ARG A 101 20.16 26.66 42.76
C ARG A 101 21.46 26.48 41.99
N LEU A 102 21.44 25.62 40.97
CA LEU A 102 22.52 25.50 39.98
C LEU A 102 22.53 26.75 39.08
N THR A 103 22.98 27.87 39.62
CA THR A 103 23.44 29.05 38.88
C THR A 103 24.96 29.01 38.90
N ALA A 104 25.59 28.84 37.73
CA ALA A 104 27.03 28.62 37.59
C ALA A 104 27.60 27.73 38.71
N ASN A 105 27.31 26.41 38.67
CA ASN A 105 27.89 25.34 39.50
C ASN A 105 27.16 23.98 39.27
N THR A 106 26.81 23.63 38.02
CA THR A 106 26.56 22.22 37.64
C THR A 106 27.88 21.48 37.58
N GLU A 107 27.97 20.29 38.18
CA GLU A 107 29.02 19.35 37.78
C GLU A 107 28.48 18.45 36.66
N VAL A 108 29.00 18.68 35.45
CA VAL A 108 28.87 17.78 34.32
C VAL A 108 30.21 17.06 34.22
N LEU A 109 30.26 15.78 34.60
CA LEU A 109 31.46 14.98 34.44
C LEU A 109 31.61 14.58 32.96
N LEU A 110 32.30 15.42 32.18
CA LEU A 110 32.66 15.15 30.79
C LEU A 110 34.00 14.38 30.75
N ASP A 111 33.97 13.07 30.96
CA ASP A 111 35.18 12.25 30.79
C ASP A 111 35.40 11.94 29.29
N ALA A 112 36.21 12.77 28.63
CA ALA A 112 36.59 12.61 27.23
C ALA A 112 38.06 12.17 27.14
N LYS A 113 38.40 10.94 27.58
CA LYS A 113 39.76 10.40 27.43
C LYS A 113 39.88 9.04 26.74
N THR A 114 38.80 8.47 26.18
CA THR A 114 38.86 7.17 25.48
C THR A 114 38.55 7.26 23.97
N PRO A 115 39.19 6.42 23.13
CA PRO A 115 38.92 6.38 21.69
C PRO A 115 37.44 6.05 21.40
N THR A 116 36.87 6.65 20.34
CA THR A 116 35.46 6.49 19.89
C THR A 116 35.05 5.06 19.52
N ALA A 117 35.98 4.10 19.55
CA ALA A 117 35.74 2.69 19.27
C ALA A 117 35.20 1.89 20.48
N SER A 118 35.27 2.43 21.71
CA SER A 118 34.75 1.76 22.92
C SER A 118 33.65 2.58 23.59
N TRP A 119 32.48 1.96 23.80
CA TRP A 119 31.34 2.56 24.49
C TRP A 119 31.74 3.06 25.89
N THR A 120 31.68 4.37 26.11
CA THR A 120 31.96 5.02 27.40
C THR A 120 30.89 6.07 27.67
N PRO A 121 30.12 6.00 28.77
CA PRO A 121 29.09 6.99 29.08
C PRO A 121 29.70 8.33 29.50
N LEU A 122 29.47 9.40 28.73
CA LEU A 122 29.80 10.80 29.03
C LEU A 122 28.89 11.44 30.07
N LEU A 123 27.66 10.94 30.22
CA LEU A 123 26.73 11.32 31.27
C LEU A 123 26.07 10.03 31.76
N SER A 124 26.01 9.80 33.07
CA SER A 124 25.31 8.65 33.64
C SER A 124 24.52 9.05 34.87
N VAL A 125 23.21 8.82 34.86
CA VAL A 125 22.36 8.97 36.05
C VAL A 125 22.06 7.57 36.62
N ARG A 126 22.27 7.39 37.92
CA ARG A 126 21.93 6.17 38.66
C ARG A 126 20.94 6.50 39.77
N ASN A 127 20.00 5.61 40.02
CA ASN A 127 19.14 5.71 41.20
C ASN A 127 19.79 4.92 42.36
N THR A 128 20.08 5.59 43.48
CA THR A 128 20.75 5.00 44.65
C THR A 128 19.81 4.75 45.84
N THR A 129 18.52 5.09 45.73
CA THR A 129 17.57 4.86 46.82
C THR A 129 17.07 3.42 46.85
N ALA A 130 17.53 2.67 47.86
CA ALA A 130 17.03 1.34 48.18
C ALA A 130 15.74 1.43 49.02
N GLY A 131 14.61 1.70 48.36
CA GLY A 131 13.29 1.45 48.94
C GLY A 131 12.79 0.09 48.44
N GLY A 132 12.46 -0.84 49.33
CA GLY A 132 12.23 -2.27 49.03
C GLY A 132 11.08 -2.64 48.05
N THR A 133 10.50 -1.68 47.34
CA THR A 133 9.50 -1.85 46.27
C THR A 133 9.97 -1.34 44.91
N GLU A 134 11.08 -0.60 44.83
CA GLU A 134 11.65 -0.09 43.58
C GLU A 134 12.55 -1.15 42.91
N PRO A 135 12.69 -1.14 41.57
CA PRO A 135 13.62 -2.04 40.89
C PRO A 135 15.04 -1.77 41.37
N VAL A 136 15.82 -2.82 41.54
CA VAL A 136 17.21 -2.73 41.98
C VAL A 136 18.06 -2.19 40.82
N TRP A 137 18.18 -0.86 40.76
CA TRP A 137 18.92 -0.12 39.72
C TRP A 137 20.44 -0.05 39.95
N ASP A 138 20.94 -0.60 41.06
CA ASP A 138 22.34 -0.52 41.49
C ASP A 138 23.34 -1.07 40.44
N ARG A 139 22.89 -1.98 39.57
CA ARG A 139 23.68 -2.61 38.51
C ARG A 139 23.62 -1.91 37.15
N PHE A 140 22.72 -0.94 36.92
CA PHE A 140 22.52 -0.37 35.59
C PHE A 140 22.19 1.14 35.61
N SER A 141 22.87 1.92 34.76
CA SER A 141 22.58 3.35 34.56
C SER A 141 21.17 3.58 33.98
N LEU A 142 20.41 4.50 34.56
CA LEU A 142 19.03 4.85 34.16
C LEU A 142 19.02 5.72 32.89
N PHE A 143 19.99 6.62 32.78
CA PHE A 143 20.17 7.46 31.61
C PHE A 143 21.66 7.56 31.29
N THR A 144 22.04 7.33 30.03
CA THR A 144 23.39 7.63 29.57
C THR A 144 23.42 8.35 28.23
N VAL A 145 24.38 9.26 28.08
CA VAL A 145 24.86 9.73 26.77
C VAL A 145 26.28 9.21 26.63
N ASP A 146 26.62 8.51 25.54
CA ASP A 146 27.97 7.96 25.35
C ASP A 146 28.87 8.86 24.48
N SER A 147 30.16 8.50 24.43
CA SER A 147 31.19 9.23 23.68
C SER A 147 31.00 9.25 22.17
N ALA A 148 30.12 8.39 21.63
CA ALA A 148 29.71 8.39 20.24
C ALA A 148 28.38 9.15 20.00
N GLY A 149 27.80 9.76 21.05
CA GLY A 149 26.52 10.47 20.99
C GLY A 149 25.29 9.57 21.11
N GLY A 150 25.48 8.30 21.48
CA GLY A 150 24.39 7.36 21.74
C GLY A 150 23.59 7.78 22.97
N LEU A 151 22.26 7.67 22.87
CA LEU A 151 21.33 7.98 23.96
C LEU A 151 20.69 6.70 24.46
N LEU A 152 20.79 6.44 25.76
CA LEU A 152 20.12 5.34 26.43
C LEU A 152 19.27 5.89 27.56
N ALA A 153 17.95 5.71 27.46
CA ALA A 153 17.01 5.93 28.54
C ALA A 153 16.39 4.59 28.93
N ARG A 154 16.57 4.19 30.19
CA ARG A 154 15.97 2.98 30.77
C ARG A 154 14.85 3.36 31.72
N GLY A 155 13.97 2.41 31.97
CA GLY A 155 13.01 2.47 33.07
C GLY A 155 12.19 1.19 33.11
N GLU A 156 11.53 0.96 34.23
CA GLU A 156 10.74 -0.24 34.48
C GLU A 156 9.26 0.04 34.24
N MET A 157 8.57 -0.93 33.64
CA MET A 157 7.13 -0.80 33.42
C MET A 157 6.39 -0.75 34.76
N GLY A 158 5.39 0.14 34.85
CA GLY A 158 4.63 0.36 36.09
C GLY A 158 5.31 1.26 37.12
N PHE A 159 6.51 1.79 36.85
CA PHE A 159 7.21 2.73 37.73
C PHE A 159 7.28 4.15 37.17
N GLY A 160 7.16 5.15 38.05
CA GLY A 160 7.21 6.58 37.74
C GLY A 160 5.87 7.18 37.28
N SER A 161 5.85 8.50 37.12
CA SER A 161 4.73 9.24 36.53
C SER A 161 5.07 9.69 35.12
N ILE A 162 4.08 10.18 34.37
CA ILE A 162 4.32 10.80 33.07
C ILE A 162 5.34 11.95 33.20
N PRO A 163 6.40 12.01 32.36
CA PRO A 163 7.42 13.06 32.45
C PRO A 163 6.88 14.48 32.23
N THR A 164 5.90 14.64 31.34
CA THR A 164 5.29 15.94 31.02
C THR A 164 3.93 15.74 30.33
N SER A 165 3.06 16.73 30.41
CA SER A 165 1.74 16.76 29.76
C SER A 165 1.48 18.14 29.14
N GLY A 166 0.46 18.26 28.29
CA GLY A 166 0.10 19.49 27.61
C GLY A 166 1.03 19.83 26.44
N LYS A 167 0.91 21.07 25.94
CA LYS A 167 1.48 21.50 24.66
C LYS A 167 3.00 21.58 24.61
N GLY A 168 3.59 21.14 23.50
CA GLY A 168 4.97 21.40 23.16
C GLY A 168 5.65 20.35 22.29
N TYR A 169 6.87 20.68 21.88
CA TYR A 169 7.80 19.76 21.23
C TYR A 169 8.54 18.95 22.28
N ARG A 170 8.59 17.63 22.13
CA ARG A 170 9.32 16.74 23.05
C ARG A 170 9.69 15.42 22.40
N MET A 171 10.81 14.87 22.87
CA MET A 171 11.09 13.44 22.82
C MET A 171 10.92 12.90 24.24
N MET A 172 10.08 11.90 24.43
CA MET A 172 9.70 11.43 25.75
C MET A 172 9.63 9.90 25.77
N TRP A 173 10.50 9.29 26.58
CA TRP A 173 10.35 7.92 27.04
C TRP A 173 9.51 7.92 28.31
N TYR A 174 8.37 7.21 28.29
CA TYR A 174 7.48 7.07 29.44
C TYR A 174 7.52 5.62 29.95
N PRO A 175 8.40 5.31 30.92
CA PRO A 175 8.68 3.94 31.33
C PRO A 175 7.47 3.24 31.96
N PHE A 176 6.64 3.94 32.74
CA PHE A 176 5.43 3.36 33.36
C PHE A 176 4.56 2.61 32.34
N LYS A 177 4.44 3.15 31.12
CA LYS A 177 3.68 2.54 30.01
C LYS A 177 4.57 1.91 28.94
N ALA A 178 5.89 1.88 29.10
CA ALA A 178 6.84 1.49 28.06
C ALA A 178 6.57 2.20 26.71
N ALA A 179 6.21 3.48 26.77
CA ALA A 179 5.70 4.24 25.63
C ALA A 179 6.72 5.28 25.16
N PHE A 180 6.82 5.49 23.84
CA PHE A 180 7.74 6.46 23.26
C PHE A 180 6.99 7.55 22.50
N ARG A 181 7.44 8.81 22.66
CA ARG A 181 6.90 9.97 21.97
C ARG A 181 8.01 10.81 21.34
N ALA A 182 7.79 11.33 20.12
CA ALA A 182 8.73 12.25 19.48
C ALA A 182 8.04 13.21 18.48
N GLY A 183 8.13 14.52 18.72
CA GLY A 183 7.49 15.54 17.87
C GLY A 183 6.68 16.56 18.67
N TYR A 184 5.58 17.04 18.11
CA TYR A 184 4.68 18.03 18.72
C TYR A 184 3.35 17.40 19.13
N ALA A 185 2.90 17.71 20.35
CA ALA A 185 1.57 17.38 20.81
C ALA A 185 1.00 18.52 21.66
N GLU A 186 -0.31 18.57 21.75
CA GLU A 186 -1.05 19.34 22.74
C GLU A 186 -1.48 18.38 23.85
N THR A 187 -2.71 17.90 23.82
CA THR A 187 -3.24 16.94 24.79
C THR A 187 -3.08 15.47 24.38
N GLN A 188 -2.63 15.23 23.14
CA GLN A 188 -2.55 13.87 22.58
C GLN A 188 -1.61 12.94 23.34
N TRP A 189 -0.63 13.50 24.06
CA TRP A 189 0.31 12.74 24.91
C TRP A 189 0.14 13.05 26.40
N ASP A 190 -1.06 13.46 26.82
CA ASP A 190 -1.44 13.40 28.23
C ASP A 190 -1.63 11.94 28.65
N ASP A 191 -1.47 11.63 29.95
CA ASP A 191 -1.42 10.24 30.41
C ASP A 191 -2.61 9.39 29.94
N ALA A 192 -3.83 9.95 29.97
CA ALA A 192 -5.05 9.27 29.51
C ALA A 192 -5.03 8.87 28.02
N ASN A 193 -4.19 9.53 27.20
CA ASN A 193 -4.09 9.32 25.75
C ASN A 193 -2.83 8.52 25.35
N ILE A 194 -2.10 7.96 26.32
CA ILE A 194 -0.95 7.10 26.07
C ILE A 194 -1.32 5.66 26.42
N GLY A 195 -1.25 4.77 25.42
CA GLY A 195 -1.39 3.34 25.61
C GLY A 195 -0.09 2.67 26.09
N SER A 196 -0.21 1.52 26.75
CA SER A 196 0.96 0.69 27.09
C SER A 196 1.64 0.17 25.83
N PHE A 197 2.97 0.13 25.79
CA PHE A 197 3.80 -0.25 24.63
C PHE A 197 3.53 0.56 23.36
N SER A 198 2.93 1.75 23.50
CA SER A 198 2.54 2.56 22.34
C SER A 198 3.67 3.45 21.84
N TRP A 199 3.64 3.73 20.54
CA TRP A 199 4.53 4.68 19.90
C TRP A 199 3.72 5.78 19.22
N ALA A 200 4.02 7.05 19.51
CA ALA A 200 3.45 8.16 18.76
C ALA A 200 4.53 9.16 18.36
N GLY A 201 4.53 9.62 17.12
CA GLY A 201 5.45 10.64 16.67
C GLY A 201 4.90 11.52 15.56
N GLY A 202 5.56 12.64 15.32
CA GLY A 202 5.10 13.68 14.38
C GLY A 202 4.27 14.75 15.06
N ASN A 203 3.24 15.26 14.37
CA ASN A 203 2.42 16.39 14.80
C ASN A 203 1.02 15.92 15.22
N LEU A 204 0.63 16.18 16.47
CA LEU A 204 -0.72 15.94 17.00
C LEU A 204 -1.20 14.48 16.83
N THR A 205 -0.30 13.50 16.95
CA THR A 205 -0.62 12.07 16.82
C THR A 205 -1.06 11.45 18.14
N VAL A 206 -2.05 10.54 18.08
CA VAL A 206 -2.58 9.80 19.23
C VAL A 206 -2.28 8.30 19.05
N ALA A 207 -1.62 7.70 20.04
CA ALA A 207 -1.47 6.26 20.19
C ALA A 207 -1.91 5.88 21.61
N SER A 208 -3.22 5.72 21.80
CA SER A 208 -3.87 5.65 23.12
C SER A 208 -4.15 4.24 23.60
N ALA A 209 -4.06 3.24 22.73
CA ALA A 209 -4.36 1.85 23.05
C ALA A 209 -3.09 1.01 23.20
N TYR A 210 -3.24 -0.17 23.80
CA TYR A 210 -2.16 -1.14 23.98
C TYR A 210 -1.48 -1.49 22.65
N GLY A 211 -0.16 -1.36 22.57
CA GLY A 211 0.65 -1.70 21.40
C GLY A 211 0.32 -0.89 20.15
N SER A 212 -0.40 0.23 20.27
CA SER A 212 -0.77 1.09 19.14
C SER A 212 0.42 1.90 18.61
N PHE A 213 0.44 2.14 17.30
CA PHE A 213 1.50 2.89 16.62
C PHE A 213 0.90 4.03 15.80
N ALA A 214 1.36 5.26 16.02
CA ALA A 214 0.89 6.43 15.26
C ALA A 214 2.05 7.33 14.80
N TYR A 215 2.23 7.51 13.49
CA TYR A 215 3.21 8.47 12.93
C TYR A 215 2.60 9.39 11.89
N GLY A 216 3.02 10.65 11.88
CA GLY A 216 2.68 11.62 10.86
C GLY A 216 1.98 12.85 11.44
N ASP A 217 0.87 13.25 10.84
CA ASP A 217 0.13 14.45 11.22
C ASP A 217 -1.32 14.07 11.54
N LEU A 218 -1.84 14.41 12.73
CA LEU A 218 -3.23 14.13 13.14
C LEU A 218 -3.64 12.64 13.06
N CYS A 219 -2.68 11.72 13.09
CA CYS A 219 -2.94 10.29 13.02
C CYS A 219 -3.46 9.77 14.36
N GLN A 220 -4.56 9.00 14.34
CA GLN A 220 -5.21 8.47 15.54
C GLN A 220 -5.25 6.94 15.53
N ALA A 221 -4.34 6.31 16.27
CA ALA A 221 -4.36 4.87 16.58
C ALA A 221 -4.97 4.67 17.98
N THR A 222 -6.28 4.36 18.03
CA THR A 222 -7.06 4.37 19.28
C THR A 222 -7.54 2.99 19.72
N ALA A 223 -7.10 1.92 19.05
CA ALA A 223 -7.50 0.55 19.35
C ALA A 223 -6.27 -0.36 19.51
N THR A 224 -6.46 -1.49 20.19
CA THR A 224 -5.37 -2.41 20.52
C THR A 224 -4.64 -2.86 19.26
N ALA A 225 -3.31 -2.76 19.27
CA ALA A 225 -2.42 -3.10 18.16
C ALA A 225 -2.77 -2.39 16.83
N SER A 226 -3.47 -1.25 16.86
CA SER A 226 -3.77 -0.50 15.65
C SER A 226 -2.58 0.33 15.17
N VAL A 227 -2.47 0.49 13.85
CA VAL A 227 -1.39 1.21 13.18
C VAL A 227 -1.96 2.36 12.38
N CYS A 228 -1.45 3.56 12.63
CA CYS A 228 -1.81 4.77 11.93
C CYS A 228 -0.56 5.43 11.36
N LEU A 229 -0.51 5.66 10.04
CA LEU A 229 0.65 6.27 9.38
C LEU A 229 0.23 7.30 8.34
N GLY A 230 0.66 8.55 8.46
CA GLY A 230 0.39 9.62 7.48
C GLY A 230 -0.43 10.76 8.05
N SER A 231 -1.32 11.37 7.26
CA SER A 231 -2.05 12.58 7.67
C SER A 231 -3.54 12.32 7.90
N SER A 232 -4.06 12.72 9.05
CA SER A 232 -5.50 12.68 9.37
C SER A 232 -6.16 11.31 9.19
N ASN A 233 -5.41 10.23 9.45
CA ASN A 233 -5.95 8.87 9.41
C ASN A 233 -6.49 8.46 10.78
N LYS A 234 -7.44 7.51 10.79
CA LYS A 234 -8.03 6.94 12.00
C LYS A 234 -8.00 5.42 11.95
N ALA A 235 -7.18 4.80 12.81
CA ALA A 235 -7.13 3.36 13.04
C ALA A 235 -7.79 3.04 14.39
N SER A 236 -9.11 2.87 14.36
CA SER A 236 -9.96 2.68 15.55
C SER A 236 -10.51 1.26 15.70
N GLY A 237 -10.21 0.36 14.76
CA GLY A 237 -10.47 -1.07 14.91
C GLY A 237 -9.31 -1.79 15.60
N THR A 238 -9.58 -2.82 16.39
CA THR A 238 -8.52 -3.67 16.96
C THR A 238 -7.71 -4.31 15.83
N ALA A 239 -6.38 -4.28 15.91
CA ALA A 239 -5.46 -4.71 14.85
C ALA A 239 -5.70 -4.06 13.47
N SER A 240 -6.33 -2.88 13.43
CA SER A 240 -6.58 -2.16 12.18
C SER A 240 -5.34 -1.39 11.70
N VAL A 241 -5.27 -1.16 10.39
CA VAL A 241 -4.20 -0.38 9.75
C VAL A 241 -4.81 0.72 8.92
N ALA A 242 -4.51 1.97 9.24
CA ALA A 242 -4.90 3.14 8.45
C ALA A 242 -3.64 3.89 7.98
N THR A 243 -3.42 3.98 6.67
CA THR A 243 -2.26 4.68 6.11
C THR A 243 -2.56 5.48 4.85
N GLY A 244 -1.76 6.54 4.63
CA GLY A 244 -1.95 7.51 3.56
C GLY A 244 -2.53 8.82 4.11
N ALA A 245 -3.65 9.31 3.58
CA ALA A 245 -4.29 10.51 4.12
C ALA A 245 -5.83 10.46 4.15
N SER A 246 -6.42 10.97 5.24
CA SER A 246 -7.87 11.01 5.45
C SER A 246 -8.57 9.65 5.38
N THR A 247 -7.89 8.57 5.74
CA THR A 247 -8.45 7.21 5.72
C THR A 247 -8.96 6.79 7.11
N THR A 248 -9.95 5.90 7.14
CA THR A 248 -10.50 5.33 8.39
C THR A 248 -10.52 3.80 8.30
N ALA A 249 -9.82 3.13 9.21
CA ALA A 249 -9.91 1.70 9.45
C ALA A 249 -10.55 1.48 10.82
N SER A 250 -11.84 1.12 10.86
CA SER A 250 -12.63 1.01 12.10
C SER A 250 -13.11 -0.40 12.41
N GLY A 251 -13.05 -1.33 11.46
CA GLY A 251 -13.39 -2.73 11.67
C GLY A 251 -12.26 -3.51 12.35
N PHE A 252 -12.60 -4.60 13.03
CA PHE A 252 -11.60 -5.52 13.59
C PHE A 252 -10.71 -6.07 12.47
N GLY A 253 -9.39 -5.90 12.57
CA GLY A 253 -8.43 -6.34 11.56
C GLY A 253 -8.58 -5.65 10.20
N SER A 254 -9.27 -4.51 10.11
CA SER A 254 -9.50 -3.83 8.83
C SER A 254 -8.29 -3.03 8.36
N VAL A 255 -8.17 -2.85 7.04
CA VAL A 255 -7.06 -2.13 6.41
C VAL A 255 -7.60 -1.05 5.48
N ALA A 256 -7.24 0.21 5.73
CA ALA A 256 -7.50 1.33 4.84
C ALA A 256 -6.18 1.98 4.40
N MET A 257 -5.91 2.01 3.09
CA MET A 257 -4.64 2.50 2.54
C MET A 257 -4.87 3.39 1.34
N GLY A 258 -4.33 4.61 1.35
CA GLY A 258 -4.41 5.56 0.24
C GLY A 258 -5.06 6.88 0.65
N TYR A 259 -6.05 7.38 -0.11
CA TYR A 259 -6.66 8.68 0.16
C TYR A 259 -8.18 8.61 0.30
N THR A 260 -8.69 9.08 1.45
CA THR A 260 -10.14 9.15 1.73
C THR A 260 -10.85 7.79 1.66
N ASN A 261 -10.23 6.74 2.19
CA ASN A 261 -10.79 5.39 2.19
C ASN A 261 -11.44 5.03 3.52
N VAL A 262 -12.44 4.16 3.50
CA VAL A 262 -13.13 3.68 4.70
C VAL A 262 -13.16 2.16 4.70
N ALA A 263 -12.57 1.52 5.71
CA ALA A 263 -12.63 0.09 5.97
C ALA A 263 -13.31 -0.15 7.34
N SER A 264 -14.64 -0.32 7.35
CA SER A 264 -15.43 -0.40 8.58
C SER A 264 -15.95 -1.78 8.94
N GLY A 265 -15.96 -2.74 8.00
CA GLY A 265 -16.29 -4.13 8.30
C GLY A 265 -15.13 -4.91 8.95
N GLN A 266 -15.45 -5.99 9.66
CA GLN A 266 -14.44 -6.91 10.19
C GLN A 266 -13.63 -7.53 9.04
N GLY A 267 -12.31 -7.45 9.10
CA GLY A 267 -11.41 -7.93 8.05
C GLY A 267 -11.54 -7.19 6.72
N ALA A 268 -12.22 -6.05 6.70
CA ALA A 268 -12.46 -5.30 5.48
C ALA A 268 -11.18 -4.64 4.95
N MET A 269 -11.02 -4.60 3.63
CA MET A 269 -9.85 -4.03 2.95
C MET A 269 -10.27 -2.93 1.97
N ALA A 270 -9.86 -1.69 2.22
CA ALA A 270 -10.14 -0.52 1.39
C ALA A 270 -8.83 0.12 0.90
N LEU A 271 -8.39 -0.21 -0.32
CA LEU A 271 -7.11 0.24 -0.88
C LEU A 271 -7.31 1.09 -2.15
N GLY A 272 -6.82 2.32 -2.15
CA GLY A 272 -6.88 3.21 -3.34
C GLY A 272 -7.32 4.64 -3.04
N TYR A 273 -8.27 5.16 -3.81
CA TYR A 273 -8.74 6.55 -3.71
C TYR A 273 -10.26 6.60 -3.62
N ARG A 274 -10.78 7.08 -2.48
CA ARG A 274 -12.22 7.19 -2.19
C ARG A 274 -12.96 5.84 -2.29
N VAL A 275 -12.36 4.77 -1.79
CA VAL A 275 -12.98 3.44 -1.75
C VAL A 275 -13.57 3.13 -0.36
N THR A 276 -14.64 2.32 -0.33
CA THR A 276 -15.35 1.95 0.89
C THR A 276 -15.53 0.44 0.98
N ALA A 277 -14.94 -0.18 1.99
CA ALA A 277 -15.16 -1.57 2.39
C ALA A 277 -15.90 -1.57 3.74
N ASP A 278 -17.24 -1.53 3.69
CA ASP A 278 -18.14 -1.28 4.81
C ASP A 278 -18.87 -2.51 5.36
N ALA A 279 -18.51 -3.71 4.89
CA ALA A 279 -19.10 -4.97 5.31
C ALA A 279 -18.03 -5.97 5.75
N ASP A 280 -18.43 -6.96 6.56
CA ASP A 280 -17.50 -7.97 7.03
C ASP A 280 -16.90 -8.77 5.86
N TYR A 281 -15.59 -8.96 5.91
CA TYR A 281 -14.79 -9.65 4.90
C TYR A 281 -14.87 -9.05 3.49
N SER A 282 -15.28 -7.78 3.36
CA SER A 282 -15.36 -7.13 2.06
C SER A 282 -14.04 -6.52 1.62
N THR A 283 -13.79 -6.50 0.32
CA THR A 283 -12.58 -5.92 -0.29
C THR A 283 -12.97 -4.93 -1.38
N ALA A 284 -12.58 -3.66 -1.23
CA ALA A 284 -12.80 -2.61 -2.21
C ALA A 284 -11.47 -1.98 -2.64
N LEU A 285 -11.20 -2.00 -3.95
CA LEU A 285 -9.92 -1.58 -4.54
C LEU A 285 -10.10 -0.56 -5.67
N GLY A 286 -9.10 0.31 -5.84
CA GLY A 286 -8.99 1.21 -7.00
C GLY A 286 -9.55 2.61 -6.74
N HIS A 287 -10.48 3.08 -7.55
CA HIS A 287 -11.03 4.43 -7.48
C HIS A 287 -12.56 4.41 -7.38
N ARG A 288 -13.09 4.89 -6.25
CA ARG A 288 -14.54 5.01 -6.00
C ARG A 288 -15.31 3.70 -6.18
N ALA A 289 -14.80 2.63 -5.56
CA ALA A 289 -15.46 1.34 -5.40
C ALA A 289 -16.07 1.24 -4.00
N SER A 290 -17.23 0.60 -3.88
CA SER A 290 -17.89 0.34 -2.59
C SER A 290 -18.37 -1.10 -2.49
N SER A 291 -18.13 -1.77 -1.36
CA SER A 291 -18.74 -3.08 -1.07
C SER A 291 -20.25 -3.01 -0.84
N GLY A 292 -20.82 -1.82 -0.65
CA GLY A 292 -22.27 -1.61 -0.58
C GLY A 292 -22.97 -2.28 0.60
N GLY A 293 -22.25 -2.55 1.70
CA GLY A 293 -22.80 -3.29 2.83
C GLY A 293 -22.90 -4.80 2.63
N PHE A 294 -22.30 -5.37 1.57
CA PHE A 294 -22.39 -6.80 1.27
C PHE A 294 -21.19 -7.60 1.80
N THR A 295 -21.45 -8.51 2.73
CA THR A 295 -20.46 -9.41 3.33
C THR A 295 -19.75 -10.28 2.28
N GLY A 296 -18.44 -10.46 2.44
CA GLY A 296 -17.62 -11.33 1.57
C GLY A 296 -17.49 -10.84 0.12
N SER A 297 -17.92 -9.62 -0.19
CA SER A 297 -17.84 -9.06 -1.54
C SER A 297 -16.43 -8.61 -1.89
N PHE A 298 -16.10 -8.69 -3.17
CA PHE A 298 -14.88 -8.14 -3.74
C PHE A 298 -15.25 -7.20 -4.89
N ILE A 299 -14.68 -6.01 -4.88
CA ILE A 299 -14.86 -5.03 -5.95
C ILE A 299 -13.57 -4.31 -6.31
N TRP A 300 -13.34 -4.19 -7.61
CA TRP A 300 -12.30 -3.34 -8.17
C TRP A 300 -12.91 -2.35 -9.17
N ALA A 301 -12.45 -1.10 -9.13
CA ALA A 301 -12.91 -0.08 -10.05
C ALA A 301 -11.78 0.83 -10.56
N ASP A 302 -11.77 1.08 -11.86
CA ASP A 302 -10.86 2.03 -12.50
C ASP A 302 -11.23 3.50 -12.21
N GLN A 303 -10.38 4.43 -12.68
CA GLN A 303 -10.57 5.88 -12.53
C GLN A 303 -11.53 6.50 -13.55
N SER A 304 -11.99 5.75 -14.57
CA SER A 304 -12.69 6.25 -15.76
C SER A 304 -13.89 7.18 -15.50
N THR A 305 -14.45 7.16 -14.29
CA THR A 305 -15.54 8.02 -13.85
C THR A 305 -15.38 8.46 -12.39
N THR A 306 -16.09 9.53 -12.03
CA THR A 306 -16.27 9.99 -10.64
C THR A 306 -17.44 9.31 -9.95
N ASN A 307 -18.20 8.46 -10.63
CA ASN A 307 -19.30 7.71 -10.01
C ASN A 307 -18.79 6.58 -9.12
N ILE A 308 -19.49 6.36 -8.00
CA ILE A 308 -19.24 5.20 -7.15
C ILE A 308 -19.86 3.98 -7.83
N VAL A 309 -19.09 2.90 -7.97
CA VAL A 309 -19.62 1.58 -8.31
C VAL A 309 -19.75 0.76 -7.04
N THR A 310 -20.83 0.00 -6.93
CA THR A 310 -21.20 -0.69 -5.71
C THR A 310 -21.62 -2.12 -6.02
N ASN A 311 -21.19 -3.08 -5.20
CA ASN A 311 -21.76 -4.43 -5.23
C ASN A 311 -23.27 -4.42 -4.98
N SER A 312 -23.95 -5.47 -5.43
CA SER A 312 -25.40 -5.64 -5.28
C SER A 312 -25.81 -6.93 -4.55
N ALA A 313 -24.84 -7.75 -4.13
CA ALA A 313 -25.09 -8.99 -3.40
C ALA A 313 -23.87 -9.39 -2.54
N ALA A 314 -24.13 -10.17 -1.49
CA ALA A 314 -23.10 -10.83 -0.69
C ALA A 314 -22.28 -11.81 -1.56
N ASN A 315 -20.99 -11.95 -1.24
CA ASN A 315 -20.05 -12.84 -1.94
C ASN A 315 -19.90 -12.57 -3.44
N GLN A 316 -20.21 -11.36 -3.90
CA GLN A 316 -20.11 -10.98 -5.30
C GLN A 316 -18.71 -10.46 -5.65
N PHE A 317 -18.16 -10.93 -6.76
CA PHE A 317 -17.00 -10.33 -7.42
C PHE A 317 -17.47 -9.35 -8.51
N MET A 318 -17.13 -8.07 -8.39
CA MET A 318 -17.51 -7.02 -9.35
C MET A 318 -16.28 -6.25 -9.85
N VAL A 319 -16.21 -5.99 -11.16
CA VAL A 319 -15.11 -5.24 -11.77
C VAL A 319 -15.68 -4.16 -12.70
N ARG A 320 -15.25 -2.91 -12.52
CA ARG A 320 -15.43 -1.83 -13.50
C ARG A 320 -14.09 -1.51 -14.15
N ALA A 321 -13.92 -1.96 -15.40
CA ALA A 321 -12.73 -1.71 -16.22
C ALA A 321 -13.15 -1.14 -17.58
N ALA A 322 -13.31 0.17 -17.68
CA ALA A 322 -13.76 0.84 -18.90
C ALA A 322 -12.77 0.66 -20.08
N GLY A 323 -11.48 0.43 -19.78
CA GLY A 323 -10.47 0.05 -20.77
C GLY A 323 -10.54 -1.40 -21.26
N GLY A 324 -11.43 -2.22 -20.70
CA GLY A 324 -11.55 -3.65 -20.98
C GLY A 324 -10.85 -4.55 -19.95
N LEU A 325 -11.13 -5.85 -20.03
CA LEU A 325 -10.56 -6.90 -19.18
C LEU A 325 -9.75 -7.88 -20.04
N ARG A 326 -8.57 -8.30 -19.57
CA ARG A 326 -7.76 -9.33 -20.22
C ARG A 326 -7.48 -10.47 -19.24
N LEU A 327 -7.76 -11.69 -19.65
CA LEU A 327 -7.55 -12.91 -18.86
C LEU A 327 -6.56 -13.79 -19.61
N ARG A 328 -5.37 -14.05 -19.05
CA ARG A 328 -4.29 -14.82 -19.71
C ARG A 328 -3.89 -16.01 -18.86
N THR A 329 -3.64 -17.15 -19.50
CA THR A 329 -3.31 -18.43 -18.85
C THR A 329 -1.94 -18.97 -19.24
N LYS A 330 -1.22 -18.26 -20.12
CA LYS A 330 0.16 -18.56 -20.51
C LYS A 330 1.08 -17.42 -20.10
N SER A 331 2.30 -17.75 -19.67
CA SER A 331 3.29 -16.79 -19.15
C SER A 331 3.72 -15.73 -20.18
N ASP A 332 3.69 -16.07 -21.47
CA ASP A 332 3.95 -15.14 -22.58
C ASP A 332 2.71 -14.34 -23.02
N LEU A 333 1.59 -14.50 -22.31
CA LEU A 333 0.31 -13.83 -22.54
C LEU A 333 -0.38 -14.18 -23.87
N SER A 334 0.08 -15.20 -24.62
CA SER A 334 -0.50 -15.54 -25.94
C SER A 334 -1.83 -16.29 -25.88
N THR A 335 -2.14 -16.99 -24.78
CA THR A 335 -3.39 -17.74 -24.59
C THR A 335 -4.28 -17.07 -23.56
N GLY A 336 -5.55 -16.82 -23.91
CA GLY A 336 -6.53 -16.25 -23.00
C GLY A 336 -7.79 -15.69 -23.69
N CYS A 337 -8.52 -14.84 -22.97
CA CYS A 337 -9.69 -14.11 -23.48
C CYS A 337 -9.66 -12.65 -23.07
N ASP A 338 -10.09 -11.79 -23.98
CA ASP A 338 -10.23 -10.35 -23.75
C ASP A 338 -11.72 -9.97 -23.81
N LEU A 339 -12.16 -9.08 -22.92
CA LEU A 339 -13.40 -8.33 -23.01
C LEU A 339 -13.04 -6.88 -23.37
N PRO A 340 -13.12 -6.48 -24.65
CA PRO A 340 -12.68 -5.15 -25.08
C PRO A 340 -13.45 -4.01 -24.42
N ALA A 341 -12.84 -2.82 -24.40
CA ALA A 341 -13.49 -1.60 -23.94
C ALA A 341 -14.87 -1.39 -24.61
N GLY A 342 -15.91 -1.20 -23.81
CA GLY A 342 -17.29 -0.99 -24.28
C GLY A 342 -17.96 -2.22 -24.93
N SER A 343 -17.31 -3.38 -24.93
CA SER A 343 -17.87 -4.62 -25.50
C SER A 343 -18.49 -5.51 -24.42
N GLY A 344 -19.56 -6.22 -24.78
CA GLY A 344 -20.13 -7.32 -24.00
C GLY A 344 -19.68 -8.70 -24.47
N VAL A 345 -18.76 -8.78 -25.43
CA VAL A 345 -18.34 -10.02 -26.09
C VAL A 345 -16.90 -10.37 -25.72
N PHE A 346 -16.71 -11.58 -25.21
CA PHE A 346 -15.38 -12.17 -25.01
C PHE A 346 -14.78 -12.59 -26.36
N SER A 347 -13.54 -12.17 -26.60
CA SER A 347 -12.73 -12.60 -27.73
C SER A 347 -11.55 -13.41 -27.21
N CYS A 348 -11.56 -14.72 -27.47
CA CYS A 348 -10.55 -15.65 -27.00
C CYS A 348 -9.51 -15.96 -28.07
N THR A 349 -8.28 -16.28 -27.66
CA THR A 349 -7.19 -16.70 -28.55
C THR A 349 -7.67 -17.83 -29.46
N SER A 350 -7.63 -17.59 -30.77
CA SER A 350 -7.94 -18.60 -31.79
C SER A 350 -7.11 -18.34 -33.05
N ASP A 351 -5.79 -18.27 -32.87
CA ASP A 351 -4.83 -18.02 -33.95
C ASP A 351 -4.33 -19.36 -34.53
N ARG A 352 -4.13 -19.41 -35.85
CA ARG A 352 -3.54 -20.57 -36.53
C ARG A 352 -2.13 -20.85 -36.05
N ASP A 353 -1.36 -19.82 -35.73
CA ASP A 353 0.01 -19.98 -35.25
C ASP A 353 0.08 -20.49 -33.80
N THR A 354 -1.05 -20.44 -33.08
CA THR A 354 -1.20 -21.00 -31.73
C THR A 354 -1.80 -22.40 -31.70
N LYS A 355 -2.22 -22.93 -32.85
CA LYS A 355 -2.89 -24.23 -32.98
C LYS A 355 -2.09 -25.14 -33.89
N GLU A 356 -2.12 -26.43 -33.60
CA GLU A 356 -1.45 -27.45 -34.42
C GLU A 356 -2.36 -28.67 -34.60
N ASP A 357 -1.86 -29.67 -35.33
CA ASP A 357 -2.55 -30.95 -35.55
C ASP A 357 -3.94 -30.83 -36.23
N PHE A 358 -4.02 -29.97 -37.25
CA PHE A 358 -5.25 -29.76 -38.03
C PHE A 358 -5.63 -31.02 -38.82
N ARG A 359 -6.79 -31.61 -38.48
CA ARG A 359 -7.40 -32.72 -39.21
C ARG A 359 -8.72 -32.29 -39.86
N ARG A 360 -9.03 -32.87 -41.02
CA ARG A 360 -10.35 -32.67 -41.66
C ARG A 360 -11.41 -33.38 -40.85
N VAL A 361 -12.58 -32.75 -40.72
CA VAL A 361 -13.75 -33.28 -40.03
C VAL A 361 -14.77 -33.74 -41.06
N ASN A 362 -15.37 -34.92 -40.84
CA ASN A 362 -16.46 -35.41 -41.69
C ASN A 362 -17.78 -34.73 -41.30
N GLY A 363 -18.23 -33.80 -42.14
CA GLY A 363 -19.45 -33.02 -41.88
C GLY A 363 -20.72 -33.86 -41.74
N GLU A 364 -20.89 -34.91 -42.54
CA GLU A 364 -22.09 -35.77 -42.46
C GLU A 364 -22.11 -36.60 -41.17
N GLU A 365 -20.94 -37.05 -40.70
CA GLU A 365 -20.84 -37.75 -39.41
C GLU A 365 -21.18 -36.81 -38.25
N VAL A 366 -20.65 -35.58 -38.27
CA VAL A 366 -20.98 -34.56 -37.26
C VAL A 366 -22.47 -34.21 -37.32
N LEU A 367 -23.03 -33.98 -38.51
CA LEU A 367 -24.45 -33.67 -38.68
C LEU A 367 -25.33 -34.82 -38.18
N ALA A 368 -24.97 -36.08 -38.45
CA ALA A 368 -25.70 -37.25 -37.94
C ALA A 368 -25.68 -37.31 -36.41
N LYS A 369 -24.52 -37.04 -35.79
CA LYS A 369 -24.39 -36.95 -34.33
C LYS A 369 -25.19 -35.80 -33.74
N VAL A 370 -25.16 -34.61 -34.35
CA VAL A 370 -25.96 -33.45 -33.95
C VAL A 370 -27.46 -33.75 -34.07
N ALA A 371 -27.89 -34.39 -35.17
CA ALA A 371 -29.30 -34.75 -35.38
C ALA A 371 -29.79 -35.79 -34.36
N GLY A 372 -28.92 -36.68 -33.88
CA GLY A 372 -29.22 -37.64 -32.82
C GLY A 372 -28.98 -37.12 -31.39
N MET A 373 -28.45 -35.91 -31.23
CA MET A 373 -28.12 -35.37 -29.91
C MET A 373 -29.37 -34.81 -29.22
N THR A 374 -29.58 -35.24 -27.98
CA THR A 374 -30.65 -34.70 -27.14
C THR A 374 -30.35 -33.24 -26.78
N VAL A 375 -31.25 -32.34 -27.20
CA VAL A 375 -31.23 -30.92 -26.83
C VAL A 375 -32.50 -30.65 -26.03
N GLU A 376 -32.33 -30.34 -24.75
CA GLU A 376 -33.44 -30.10 -23.84
C GLU A 376 -33.41 -28.68 -23.33
N SER A 377 -34.58 -28.19 -22.90
CA SER A 377 -34.59 -27.07 -21.99
C SER A 377 -34.26 -27.59 -20.59
N TRP A 378 -33.44 -26.87 -19.83
CA TRP A 378 -33.05 -27.20 -18.46
C TRP A 378 -32.92 -25.95 -17.60
N ARG A 379 -32.65 -26.13 -16.31
CA ARG A 379 -32.30 -25.05 -15.37
C ARG A 379 -31.29 -25.57 -14.37
N TYR A 380 -30.45 -24.71 -13.81
CA TYR A 380 -29.63 -25.12 -12.68
C TYR A 380 -30.50 -25.38 -11.46
N LYS A 381 -30.13 -26.40 -10.67
CA LYS A 381 -30.88 -26.78 -9.46
C LYS A 381 -31.03 -25.64 -8.45
N THR A 382 -30.03 -24.75 -8.39
CA THR A 382 -29.94 -23.63 -7.45
C THR A 382 -30.32 -22.27 -8.05
N GLU A 383 -30.68 -22.22 -9.33
CA GLU A 383 -31.08 -20.99 -10.00
C GLU A 383 -32.59 -20.76 -9.86
N ALA A 384 -33.02 -19.51 -10.05
CA ALA A 384 -34.41 -19.11 -9.90
C ALA A 384 -35.36 -19.93 -10.80
N ALA A 385 -36.54 -20.27 -10.28
CA ALA A 385 -37.47 -21.23 -10.90
C ALA A 385 -38.00 -20.85 -12.29
N GLY A 386 -37.92 -19.57 -12.68
CA GLY A 386 -38.32 -19.07 -14.00
C GLY A 386 -37.20 -19.00 -15.04
N VAL A 387 -35.94 -19.26 -14.66
CA VAL A 387 -34.83 -19.19 -15.59
C VAL A 387 -34.66 -20.53 -16.28
N ARG A 388 -34.65 -20.51 -17.62
CA ARG A 388 -34.49 -21.69 -18.45
C ARG A 388 -33.39 -21.47 -19.47
N HIS A 389 -32.58 -22.50 -19.64
CA HIS A 389 -31.55 -22.61 -20.65
C HIS A 389 -31.95 -23.68 -21.66
N VAL A 390 -31.31 -23.68 -22.82
CA VAL A 390 -31.48 -24.71 -23.86
C VAL A 390 -30.11 -25.14 -24.33
N GLY A 391 -29.89 -26.45 -24.40
CA GLY A 391 -28.65 -27.02 -24.88
C GLY A 391 -28.50 -28.49 -24.48
N PRO A 392 -27.52 -29.20 -25.04
CA PRO A 392 -27.17 -30.54 -24.58
C PRO A 392 -26.51 -30.49 -23.21
N VAL A 393 -26.47 -31.64 -22.53
CA VAL A 393 -25.63 -31.83 -21.34
C VAL A 393 -24.21 -32.27 -21.74
N ALA A 394 -23.22 -32.00 -20.88
CA ALA A 394 -21.81 -32.21 -21.19
C ALA A 394 -21.46 -33.69 -21.44
N GLN A 395 -22.11 -34.61 -20.73
CA GLN A 395 -21.87 -36.05 -20.86
C GLN A 395 -22.24 -36.55 -22.27
N ASP A 396 -23.41 -36.18 -22.76
CA ASP A 396 -23.89 -36.58 -24.09
C ASP A 396 -23.06 -35.93 -25.19
N PHE A 397 -22.72 -34.64 -25.03
CA PHE A 397 -21.86 -33.93 -25.97
C PHE A 397 -20.48 -34.60 -26.08
N ARG A 398 -19.85 -34.93 -24.94
CA ARG A 398 -18.56 -35.63 -24.93
C ARG A 398 -18.66 -37.05 -25.46
N ALA A 399 -19.73 -37.79 -25.14
CA ALA A 399 -19.93 -39.14 -25.67
C ALA A 399 -20.07 -39.14 -27.21
N ALA A 400 -20.72 -38.12 -27.78
CA ALA A 400 -20.87 -37.98 -29.23
C ALA A 400 -19.58 -37.52 -29.95
N PHE A 401 -18.90 -36.50 -29.42
CA PHE A 401 -17.81 -35.80 -30.13
C PHE A 401 -16.41 -36.04 -29.57
N GLY A 402 -16.28 -36.47 -28.32
CA GLY A 402 -14.98 -36.66 -27.66
C GLY A 402 -14.20 -35.37 -27.38
N LEU A 403 -14.85 -34.21 -27.45
CA LEU A 403 -14.23 -32.88 -27.23
C LEU A 403 -14.35 -32.45 -25.76
N GLY A 404 -13.54 -31.47 -25.36
CA GLY A 404 -13.50 -30.91 -23.99
C GLY A 404 -12.53 -31.61 -23.03
N THR A 405 -12.26 -30.97 -21.90
CA THR A 405 -11.29 -31.44 -20.89
C THR A 405 -11.88 -32.45 -19.90
N ASP A 406 -13.19 -32.43 -19.67
CA ASP A 406 -13.93 -33.37 -18.81
C ASP A 406 -15.34 -33.67 -19.36
N ASP A 407 -16.11 -34.48 -18.64
CA ASP A 407 -17.48 -34.89 -18.98
C ASP A 407 -18.57 -34.02 -18.31
N LYS A 408 -18.20 -32.89 -17.69
CA LYS A 408 -19.09 -32.02 -16.90
C LYS A 408 -19.15 -30.59 -17.43
N SER A 409 -18.31 -30.24 -18.39
CA SER A 409 -18.24 -28.94 -19.03
C SER A 409 -18.25 -29.08 -20.55
N ILE A 410 -18.82 -28.07 -21.22
CA ILE A 410 -18.76 -27.94 -22.67
C ILE A 410 -17.94 -26.69 -22.97
N GLY A 411 -16.85 -26.84 -23.73
CA GLY A 411 -16.09 -25.71 -24.22
C GLY A 411 -16.93 -24.89 -25.20
N MET A 412 -17.07 -23.59 -24.95
CA MET A 412 -17.87 -22.71 -25.84
C MET A 412 -17.36 -22.75 -27.29
N LEU A 413 -16.03 -22.74 -27.51
CA LEU A 413 -15.46 -22.86 -28.85
C LEU A 413 -15.73 -24.23 -29.50
N ASP A 414 -15.80 -25.31 -28.72
CA ASP A 414 -15.99 -26.67 -29.25
C ASP A 414 -17.41 -26.84 -29.78
N ILE A 415 -18.42 -26.40 -29.03
CA ILE A 415 -19.82 -26.50 -29.47
C ILE A 415 -20.10 -25.56 -30.65
N ASP A 416 -19.50 -24.37 -30.69
CA ASP A 416 -19.58 -23.46 -31.84
C ASP A 416 -18.95 -24.09 -33.10
N GLY A 417 -17.81 -24.76 -32.95
CA GLY A 417 -17.16 -25.50 -34.02
C GLY A 417 -18.01 -26.64 -34.57
N VAL A 418 -18.62 -27.46 -33.68
CA VAL A 418 -19.55 -28.53 -34.06
C VAL A 418 -20.76 -27.96 -34.82
N ASN A 419 -21.36 -26.89 -34.31
CA ASN A 419 -22.49 -26.23 -34.96
C ASN A 419 -22.13 -25.72 -36.36
N MET A 420 -20.96 -25.09 -36.51
CA MET A 420 -20.48 -24.60 -37.81
C MET A 420 -20.30 -25.75 -38.82
N VAL A 421 -19.71 -26.87 -38.40
CA VAL A 421 -19.53 -28.05 -39.27
C VAL A 421 -20.88 -28.65 -39.67
N ALA A 422 -21.82 -28.78 -38.72
CA ALA A 422 -23.16 -29.29 -39.00
C ALA A 422 -23.93 -28.40 -39.98
N ILE A 423 -23.85 -27.07 -39.83
CA ILE A 423 -24.46 -26.10 -40.75
C ILE A 423 -23.88 -26.25 -42.16
N GLN A 424 -22.55 -26.37 -42.29
CA GLN A 424 -21.90 -26.57 -43.59
C GLN A 424 -22.35 -27.88 -44.27
N ALA A 425 -22.52 -28.95 -43.50
CA ALA A 425 -23.02 -30.22 -44.02
C ALA A 425 -24.51 -30.10 -44.45
N LEU A 426 -25.33 -29.46 -43.63
CA LEU A 426 -26.75 -29.25 -43.93
C LEU A 426 -26.95 -28.40 -45.19
N GLU A 427 -26.15 -27.35 -45.37
CA GLU A 427 -26.17 -26.52 -46.58
C GLU A 427 -25.83 -27.36 -47.82
N ARG A 428 -24.79 -28.21 -47.74
CA ARG A 428 -24.43 -29.10 -48.84
C ARG A 428 -25.57 -30.05 -49.21
N ARG A 429 -26.19 -30.68 -48.21
CA ARG A 429 -27.35 -31.56 -48.43
C ARG A 429 -28.54 -30.83 -49.05
N THR A 430 -28.74 -29.56 -48.68
CA THR A 430 -29.80 -28.71 -49.25
C THR A 430 -29.51 -28.40 -50.72
N GLN A 431 -28.27 -28.08 -51.08
CA GLN A 431 -27.86 -27.87 -52.47
C GLN A 431 -28.05 -29.13 -53.32
N GLU A 432 -27.63 -30.29 -52.81
CA GLU A 432 -27.83 -31.57 -53.49
C GLU A 432 -29.32 -31.91 -53.67
N LEU A 433 -30.15 -31.63 -52.66
CA LEU A 433 -31.60 -31.84 -52.74
C LEU A 433 -32.24 -30.92 -53.79
N ASN A 434 -31.82 -29.66 -53.87
CA ASN A 434 -32.31 -28.72 -54.88
C ASN A 434 -31.90 -29.15 -56.30
N ALA A 435 -30.66 -29.62 -56.48
CA ALA A 435 -30.20 -30.15 -57.77
C ALA A 435 -31.02 -31.37 -58.20
N LYS A 436 -31.27 -32.31 -57.29
CA LYS A 436 -32.13 -33.47 -57.56
C LYS A 436 -33.57 -33.08 -57.86
N THR A 437 -34.09 -32.05 -57.18
CA THR A 437 -35.45 -31.55 -57.44
C THR A 437 -35.54 -30.96 -58.85
N ALA A 438 -34.55 -30.18 -59.27
CA ALA A 438 -34.48 -29.64 -60.63
C ALA A 438 -34.37 -30.75 -61.70
N GLU A 439 -33.60 -31.80 -61.44
CA GLU A 439 -33.52 -32.97 -62.31
C GLU A 439 -34.86 -33.70 -62.41
N VAL A 440 -35.54 -33.92 -61.28
CA VAL A 440 -36.87 -34.53 -61.24
C VAL A 440 -37.89 -33.72 -62.04
N ASP A 441 -37.86 -32.39 -61.93
CA ASP A 441 -38.76 -31.53 -62.69
C ASP A 441 -38.45 -31.53 -64.20
N ALA A 442 -37.18 -31.58 -64.57
CA ALA A 442 -36.76 -31.76 -65.97
C ALA A 442 -37.24 -33.11 -66.53
N LEU A 443 -37.07 -34.20 -65.76
CA LEU A 443 -37.55 -35.54 -66.15
C LEU A 443 -39.08 -35.59 -66.28
N LYS A 444 -39.83 -34.94 -65.37
CA LYS A 444 -41.29 -34.83 -65.48
C LYS A 444 -41.71 -34.08 -66.76
N SER A 445 -41.00 -33.02 -67.13
CA SER A 445 -41.25 -32.32 -68.39
C SER A 445 -41.04 -33.25 -69.58
N GLN A 446 -39.93 -34.00 -69.60
CA GLN A 446 -39.65 -34.97 -70.66
C GLN A 446 -40.72 -36.05 -70.74
N VAL A 447 -41.15 -36.63 -69.61
CA VAL A 447 -42.23 -37.63 -69.59
C VAL A 447 -43.52 -37.05 -70.17
N THR A 448 -43.87 -35.81 -69.84
CA THR A 448 -45.06 -35.14 -70.38
C THR A 448 -44.94 -34.92 -71.89
N ASP A 449 -43.75 -34.55 -72.38
CA ASP A 449 -43.49 -34.39 -73.82
C ASP A 449 -43.55 -35.71 -74.58
N LEU A 450 -43.02 -36.80 -73.99
CA LEU A 450 -43.13 -38.14 -74.54
C LEU A 450 -44.58 -38.62 -74.58
N GLN A 451 -45.36 -38.42 -73.51
CA GLN A 451 -46.79 -38.75 -73.48
C GLN A 451 -47.54 -38.05 -74.62
N ARG A 452 -47.32 -36.74 -74.80
CA ARG A 452 -47.88 -35.99 -75.96
C ARG A 452 -47.45 -36.57 -77.31
N SER A 453 -46.22 -37.06 -77.40
CA SER A 453 -45.70 -37.67 -78.64
C SER A 453 -46.34 -39.03 -78.93
N VAL A 454 -46.57 -39.85 -77.90
CA VAL A 454 -47.30 -41.11 -78.00
C VAL A 454 -48.75 -40.87 -78.41
N GLU A 455 -49.45 -39.92 -77.76
CA GLU A 455 -50.82 -39.55 -78.14
C GLU A 455 -50.91 -39.11 -79.61
N ARG A 456 -49.93 -38.32 -80.10
CA ARG A 456 -49.85 -37.93 -81.51
C ARG A 456 -49.65 -39.12 -82.44
N LEU A 457 -48.79 -40.07 -82.06
CA LEU A 457 -48.55 -41.28 -82.84
C LEU A 457 -49.78 -42.20 -82.87
N GLU A 458 -50.46 -42.37 -81.74
CA GLU A 458 -51.72 -43.12 -81.67
C GLU A 458 -52.81 -42.46 -82.53
N ALA A 459 -52.94 -41.14 -82.48
CA ALA A 459 -53.85 -40.40 -83.35
C ALA A 459 -53.50 -40.57 -84.84
N ALA A 460 -52.21 -40.54 -85.19
CA ALA A 460 -51.73 -40.76 -86.55
C ALA A 460 -51.97 -42.21 -87.03
N MET A 461 -51.76 -43.21 -86.18
CA MET A 461 -52.06 -44.61 -86.48
C MET A 461 -53.56 -44.84 -86.67
N LYS A 462 -54.41 -44.25 -85.82
CA LYS A 462 -55.87 -44.26 -86.01
C LYS A 462 -56.26 -43.65 -87.36
N ALA A 463 -55.69 -42.50 -87.72
CA ALA A 463 -55.95 -41.85 -89.00
C ALA A 463 -55.49 -42.69 -90.21
N LEU A 464 -54.40 -43.45 -90.09
CA LEU A 464 -53.97 -44.41 -91.12
C LEU A 464 -54.89 -45.63 -91.22
N SER A 465 -55.37 -46.16 -90.10
CA SER A 465 -56.26 -47.34 -90.06
C SER A 465 -57.68 -47.06 -90.56
N ALA A 466 -58.10 -45.80 -90.59
CA ALA A 466 -59.41 -45.35 -91.05
C ALA A 466 -59.50 -45.07 -92.57
N LYS A 467 -58.44 -45.39 -93.35
CA LYS A 467 -58.37 -45.08 -94.78
C LYS A 467 -58.77 -46.31 -95.63
N PRO A 468 -59.88 -46.28 -96.42
CA PRO A 468 -60.22 -47.35 -97.35
C PRO A 468 -59.32 -47.35 -98.60
N SER A 469 -59.16 -48.52 -99.22
CA SER A 469 -58.39 -48.80 -100.43
C SER A 469 -59.02 -48.23 -101.73
N SER A 470 -58.32 -47.27 -102.36
CA SER A 470 -58.14 -46.88 -103.81
C SER A 470 -59.35 -46.85 -104.79
N PRO A 471 -59.25 -46.32 -106.05
CA PRO A 471 -58.20 -45.55 -106.77
C PRO A 471 -58.73 -44.30 -107.57
N GLU A 472 -57.83 -43.72 -108.39
CA GLU A 472 -58.04 -42.88 -109.61
C GLU A 472 -58.06 -41.33 -109.56
N GLY A 473 -57.09 -40.75 -110.30
CA GLY A 473 -57.37 -39.89 -111.47
C GLY A 473 -57.62 -38.40 -111.26
N GLY A 474 -56.73 -37.54 -111.78
CA GLY A 474 -57.08 -36.15 -112.09
C GLY A 474 -55.92 -35.15 -112.10
N ALA A 475 -55.51 -34.74 -113.29
CA ALA A 475 -54.45 -33.76 -113.57
C ALA A 475 -54.88 -32.28 -113.40
N ARG A 476 -53.87 -31.39 -113.49
CA ARG A 476 -53.86 -29.91 -113.67
C ARG A 476 -53.62 -29.11 -112.37
N THR A 477 -52.80 -28.06 -112.28
CA THR A 477 -51.97 -27.30 -113.25
C THR A 477 -50.97 -26.44 -112.46
N LEU A 478 -49.83 -26.11 -113.07
CA LEU A 478 -48.82 -25.18 -112.59
C LEU A 478 -49.33 -23.73 -112.46
N THR A 479 -48.89 -23.02 -111.41
CA THR A 479 -48.45 -21.61 -111.48
C THR A 479 -47.52 -21.26 -110.31
N ALA A 480 -46.65 -20.27 -110.58
CA ALA A 480 -45.36 -20.01 -109.96
C ALA A 480 -45.37 -19.22 -108.63
N ALA A 481 -44.24 -19.33 -107.92
CA ALA A 481 -43.78 -18.48 -106.82
C ALA A 481 -43.55 -17.01 -107.29
N PRO A 482 -43.44 -16.00 -106.40
CA PRO A 482 -42.26 -15.85 -105.52
C PRO A 482 -42.55 -15.19 -104.14
N GLY A 483 -41.53 -15.15 -103.27
CA GLY A 483 -41.43 -14.09 -102.26
C GLY A 483 -40.98 -14.53 -100.86
N VAL A 484 -39.66 -14.55 -100.66
CA VAL A 484 -39.01 -14.48 -99.34
C VAL A 484 -39.20 -13.07 -98.75
N PRO A 485 -39.35 -12.94 -97.43
CA PRO A 485 -38.55 -11.92 -96.74
C PRO A 485 -37.92 -12.46 -95.44
N GLY A 486 -36.62 -12.22 -95.30
CA GLY A 486 -35.94 -12.23 -94.01
C GLY A 486 -36.14 -10.91 -93.27
N LEU A 487 -35.96 -10.96 -91.95
CA LEU A 487 -35.70 -9.91 -90.94
C LEU A 487 -36.06 -10.57 -89.59
N ARG A 488 -35.34 -10.44 -88.48
CA ARG A 488 -34.00 -9.94 -88.14
C ARG A 488 -33.71 -10.46 -86.73
#